data_AF-A0A527GHR7-F1
#
_entry.id   AF-A0A527GHR7-F1
#
_cell.length_a   1.000
_cell.length_b   1.000
_cell.length_c   1.000
_cell.angle_alpha   90.00
_cell.angle_beta   90.00
_cell.angle_gamma   90.00
#
_symmetry.space_group_name_H-M   'P 1'
#
loop_
_entity.id
_entity.type
_entity.pdbx_description
1 polymer ?
#
loop_
_entity_poly.entity_id
_entity_poly.type
_entity_poly.pdbx_seq_one_letter_code
_entity_poly.pdbx_strand_id
1 'polypeptide(L)'
;LMAGSVIAASLITGINSDLPGLVVAQVTENVHDTVTGNILLIPQGSRLIGVYDSVVAFGQKRALLVWQRILLPDGSSAEIDNL
;
A
#
# COMPACT_ATOMS: atom_id res chain seq x y z
N LEU A 1 -11.84 -8.61 1.11
CA LEU A 1 -11.64 -7.39 0.29
C LEU A 1 -11.74 -7.80 -1.18
N MET A 2 -12.55 -7.12 -1.98
CA MET A 2 -12.63 -7.41 -3.43
C MET A 2 -11.53 -6.68 -4.20
N ALA A 3 -11.09 -7.25 -5.32
CA ALA A 3 -10.19 -6.56 -6.25
C ALA A 3 -10.80 -5.22 -6.71
N GLY A 4 -9.96 -4.19 -6.83
CA GLY A 4 -10.38 -2.83 -7.16
C GLY A 4 -10.79 -1.96 -5.96
N SER A 5 -10.81 -2.52 -4.74
CA SER A 5 -11.03 -1.72 -3.52
C SER A 5 -9.85 -0.80 -3.24
N VAL A 6 -10.13 0.37 -2.69
CA VAL A 6 -9.11 1.35 -2.30
C VAL A 6 -8.81 1.23 -0.81
N ILE A 7 -7.52 1.20 -0.47
CA ILE A 7 -7.04 1.34 0.91
C ILE A 7 -6.44 2.74 1.03
N ALA A 8 -7.10 3.64 1.75
CA ALA A 8 -6.55 4.98 1.97
C ALA A 8 -5.34 4.90 2.90
N ALA A 9 -4.23 5.50 2.47
CA ALA A 9 -2.98 5.51 3.21
C ALA A 9 -2.19 6.79 2.96
N SER A 10 -1.39 7.18 3.95
CA SER A 10 -0.43 8.27 3.85
C SER A 10 0.99 7.71 3.83
N LEU A 11 1.83 8.21 2.92
CA LEU A 11 3.24 7.87 2.89
C LEU A 11 3.93 8.31 4.19
N ILE A 12 4.73 7.41 4.75
CA ILE A 12 5.66 7.68 5.86
C ILE A 12 7.03 8.03 5.27
N THR A 13 7.46 7.32 4.24
CA THR A 13 8.73 7.57 3.54
C THR A 13 8.50 8.41 2.29
N GLY A 14 9.48 9.27 1.96
CA GLY A 14 9.51 9.93 0.67
C GLY A 14 9.74 8.94 -0.48
N ILE A 15 9.46 9.38 -1.70
CA ILE A 15 9.76 8.67 -2.95
C ILE A 15 10.73 9.54 -3.75
N ASN A 16 11.82 8.94 -4.25
CA ASN A 16 12.75 9.62 -5.14
C ASN A 16 12.69 8.99 -6.54
N SER A 17 12.31 9.74 -7.57
CA SER A 17 12.21 9.22 -8.94
C SER A 17 13.53 8.75 -9.54
N ASP A 18 14.66 9.15 -8.96
CA ASP A 18 15.99 8.90 -9.52
C ASP A 18 16.65 7.61 -8.99
N LEU A 19 16.08 6.99 -7.95
CA LEU A 19 16.65 5.79 -7.32
C LEU A 19 15.53 4.84 -6.87
N PRO A 20 15.56 3.53 -7.22
CA PRO A 20 14.52 2.61 -6.77
C PRO A 20 14.69 2.32 -5.28
N GLY A 21 13.61 1.94 -4.61
CA GLY A 21 13.70 1.68 -3.17
C GLY A 21 12.44 1.14 -2.52
N LEU A 22 12.54 0.99 -1.21
CA LEU A 22 11.42 0.63 -0.35
C LEU A 22 10.58 1.86 -0.03
N VAL A 23 9.28 1.63 0.10
CA VAL A 23 8.31 2.66 0.45
C VAL A 23 7.35 2.12 1.50
N VAL A 24 7.07 2.96 2.50
CA VAL A 24 6.17 2.64 3.60
C VAL A 24 5.06 3.68 3.64
N ALA A 25 3.82 3.21 3.75
CA ALA A 25 2.66 4.04 4.05
C ALA A 25 1.91 3.52 5.28
N GLN A 26 1.13 4.38 5.91
CA GLN A 26 0.24 4.04 7.00
C GLN A 26 -1.21 4.19 6.56
N VAL A 27 -2.00 3.13 6.77
CA VAL A 27 -3.44 3.12 6.51
C VAL A 27 -4.12 4.17 7.39
N THR A 28 -4.88 5.07 6.78
CA THR A 28 -5.47 6.24 7.44
C THR A 28 -6.89 6.02 7.94
N GLU A 29 -7.57 4.94 7.49
CA GLU A 29 -8.93 4.60 7.91
C GLU A 29 -9.13 3.08 7.99
N ASN A 30 -10.11 2.64 8.78
CA ASN A 30 -10.47 1.23 8.89
C ASN A 30 -11.06 0.69 7.58
N VAL A 31 -10.44 -0.35 7.02
CA VAL A 31 -10.94 -1.03 5.82
C VAL A 31 -11.76 -2.24 6.21
N HIS A 32 -13.02 -2.24 5.82
CA HIS A 32 -13.96 -3.33 6.09
C HIS A 32 -14.15 -4.23 4.87
N ASP A 33 -14.78 -5.38 5.06
CA ASP A 33 -15.15 -6.26 3.96
C ASP A 33 -16.13 -5.57 3.00
N THR A 34 -15.95 -5.81 1.70
CA THR A 34 -16.77 -5.16 0.67
C THR A 34 -18.13 -5.81 0.47
N VAL A 35 -18.36 -7.00 1.02
CA VAL A 35 -19.62 -7.74 0.83
C VAL A 35 -20.68 -7.22 1.80
N THR A 36 -20.31 -7.06 3.07
CA THR A 36 -21.23 -6.69 4.15
C THR A 36 -20.90 -5.35 4.80
N GLY A 37 -19.64 -4.91 4.74
CA GLY A 37 -19.17 -3.69 5.39
C GLY A 37 -18.98 -3.82 6.91
N ASN A 38 -19.21 -5.00 7.49
CA ASN A 38 -19.29 -5.20 8.93
C ASN A 38 -18.01 -5.77 9.53
N ILE A 39 -17.18 -6.43 8.73
CA ILE A 39 -15.99 -7.11 9.20
C ILE A 39 -14.78 -6.20 8.96
N LEU A 40 -14.12 -5.77 10.04
CA LEU A 40 -12.85 -5.05 9.94
C LEU A 40 -11.76 -6.00 9.41
N LEU A 41 -11.19 -5.66 8.25
CA LEU A 41 -10.13 -6.44 7.61
C LEU A 41 -8.75 -5.82 7.81
N ILE A 42 -8.64 -4.50 7.66
CA ILE A 42 -7.38 -3.78 7.82
C ILE A 42 -7.63 -2.58 8.74
N PRO A 43 -7.17 -2.63 9.99
CA PRO A 43 -7.29 -1.52 10.92
C PRO A 43 -6.49 -0.29 10.46
N GLN A 44 -7.02 0.89 10.76
CA GLN A 44 -6.27 2.14 10.72
C GLN A 44 -4.97 1.98 11.52
N GLY A 45 -3.88 2.53 10.99
CA GLY A 45 -2.54 2.38 11.58
C GLY A 45 -1.75 1.17 11.08
N SER A 46 -2.38 0.27 10.31
CA SER A 46 -1.64 -0.78 9.58
C SER A 46 -0.60 -0.16 8.64
N ARG A 47 0.52 -0.84 8.41
CA ARG A 47 1.59 -0.35 7.52
C ARG A 47 1.58 -1.10 6.19
N LEU A 48 1.60 -0.37 5.10
CA LEU A 48 1.81 -0.90 3.77
C LEU A 48 3.29 -0.82 3.45
N ILE A 49 3.87 -1.93 2.98
CA ILE A 49 5.25 -2.03 2.52
C ILE A 49 5.22 -2.35 1.04
N GLY A 50 5.96 -1.57 0.26
CA GLY A 50 6.09 -1.75 -1.17
C GLY A 50 7.49 -1.44 -1.66
N VAL A 51 7.64 -1.59 -2.96
CA VAL A 51 8.80 -1.12 -3.71
C VAL A 51 8.33 -0.16 -4.79
N TYR A 52 9.18 0.79 -5.12
CA TYR A 52 8.99 1.62 -6.30
C TYR A 52 10.22 1.54 -7.19
N ASP A 53 9.98 1.65 -8.49
CA ASP A 53 11.02 1.64 -9.49
C ASP A 53 11.32 3.05 -9.99
N SER A 54 12.54 3.24 -10.49
CA SER A 54 13.10 4.52 -10.96
C SER A 54 13.17 4.63 -12.49
N VAL A 55 12.41 3.83 -13.22
CA VAL A 55 12.33 3.95 -14.69
C VAL A 55 11.54 5.20 -15.05
N VAL A 56 12.24 6.34 -15.13
CA VAL A 56 11.72 7.61 -15.65
C VAL A 56 12.04 7.70 -17.15
N ALA A 57 11.10 7.22 -17.98
CA ALA A 57 11.12 7.58 -19.39
C ALA A 57 10.83 9.09 -19.52
N PHE A 58 11.45 9.74 -20.52
CA PHE A 58 11.19 11.16 -20.80
C PHE A 58 9.68 11.40 -20.97
N GLY A 59 9.15 12.37 -20.22
CA GLY A 59 7.71 12.71 -20.22
C GLY A 59 6.85 11.99 -19.18
N GLN A 60 7.41 11.06 -18.41
CA GLN A 60 6.68 10.39 -17.32
C GLN A 60 6.52 11.32 -16.10
N LYS A 61 5.28 11.46 -15.61
CA LYS A 61 4.93 12.34 -14.48
C LYS A 61 4.62 11.61 -13.17
N ARG A 62 4.67 10.28 -13.17
CA ARG A 62 4.29 9.42 -12.04
C ARG A 62 5.31 8.28 -11.87
N ALA A 63 5.69 8.00 -10.63
CA ALA A 63 6.48 6.82 -10.30
C ALA A 63 5.58 5.58 -10.22
N LEU A 64 6.09 4.43 -10.68
CA LEU A 64 5.43 3.14 -10.50
C LEU A 64 5.80 2.59 -9.12
N LEU A 65 4.79 2.17 -8.37
CA LEU A 65 4.92 1.60 -7.03
C LEU A 65 4.03 0.37 -6.93
N VAL A 66 4.57 -0.68 -6.33
CA VAL A 66 3.85 -1.92 -6.06
C VAL A 66 3.89 -2.22 -4.56
N TRP A 67 2.71 -2.34 -3.95
CA TRP A 67 2.58 -2.80 -2.57
C TRP A 67 2.71 -4.32 -2.51
N GLN A 68 3.42 -4.81 -1.51
CA GLN A 68 3.73 -6.24 -1.38
C GLN A 68 3.24 -6.82 -0.05
N ARG A 69 3.10 -5.99 0.99
CA ARG A 69 2.75 -6.48 2.32
C ARG A 69 1.98 -5.46 3.13
N ILE A 70 1.05 -5.96 3.95
CA ILE A 70 0.36 -5.24 4.99
C ILE A 70 0.85 -5.78 6.34
N LEU A 71 1.33 -4.91 7.22
CA LEU A 71 1.60 -5.22 8.62
C LEU A 71 0.45 -4.69 9.47
N LEU A 72 -0.17 -5.60 10.22
CA LEU A 72 -1.28 -5.29 11.12
C LEU A 72 -0.74 -4.82 12.49
N PRO A 73 -1.53 -4.04 13.26
CA PRO A 73 -1.11 -3.54 14.58
C PRO A 73 -0.80 -4.63 15.61
N ASP A 74 -1.33 -5.84 15.41
CA ASP A 74 -1.08 -7.01 16.26
C ASP A 74 0.23 -7.75 15.92
N GLY A 75 0.98 -7.27 14.92
CA GLY A 75 2.22 -7.87 14.45
C GLY A 75 2.04 -8.96 13.40
N SER A 76 0.81 -9.33 13.07
CA SER A 76 0.54 -10.23 11.95
C SER A 76 0.75 -9.51 10.61
N SER A 77 0.86 -10.29 9.52
CA SER A 77 1.08 -9.72 8.20
C SER A 77 0.33 -10.47 7.10
N ALA A 78 -0.07 -9.74 6.08
CA ALA A 78 -0.69 -10.27 4.87
C ALA A 78 0.15 -9.89 3.65
N GLU A 79 0.43 -10.84 2.78
CA GLU A 79 1.08 -10.60 1.50
C GLU A 79 0.06 -10.13 0.47
N ILE A 80 0.46 -9.17 -0.36
CA ILE A 80 -0.32 -8.67 -1.50
C ILE A 80 0.25 -9.37 -2.71
N ASP A 81 -0.48 -10.37 -3.18
CA ASP A 81 -0.12 -11.07 -4.41
C ASP A 81 -0.36 -10.16 -5.62
N ASN A 82 0.65 -10.09 -6.49
CA ASN A 82 0.61 -9.32 -7.73
C ASN A 82 0.80 -10.31 -8.88
N LEU A 83 -0.27 -11.03 -9.24
CA LEU A 83 -0.32 -11.90 -10.41
C LEU A 83 -0.18 -11.11 -11.72
#